data_AF-A0A645DXJ8-F1
#
_entry.id   AF-A0A645DXJ8-F1
#
_cell.length_a   1.000
_cell.length_b   1.000
_cell.length_c   1.000
_cell.angle_alpha   90.00
_cell.angle_beta   90.00
_cell.angle_gamma   90.00
#
_symmetry.space_group_name_H-M   'P 1'
#
loop_
_entity.id
_entity.type
_entity.pdbx_description
1 polymer ?
#
loop_
_entity_poly.entity_id
_entity_poly.type
_entity_poly.pdbx_seq_one_letter_code
_entity_poly.pdbx_strand_id
1 'polypeptide(L)'
;MSLKDSEGLVKMYSMVNVQQYQIVVTGTTLAECLQAYKDETSKELGVDLNIDANQVEDNISNPDNNQDKNESVTGKIADIRSAVIDGNTYYYFKLDTAEPYFSIRASSFEEAVILNKGDEITVKYAKADADIIAAISVK
;
A
#
# COMPACT_ATOMS: atom_id res chain seq x y z
N MET A 1 -13.29 -12.07 23.33
CA MET A 1 -13.55 -11.82 21.90
C MET A 1 -12.23 -11.51 21.25
N SER A 2 -11.79 -12.29 20.27
CA SER A 2 -10.56 -12.01 19.51
C SER A 2 -10.92 -11.21 18.26
N LEU A 3 -10.05 -10.26 17.87
CA LEU A 3 -10.14 -9.53 16.59
C LEU A 3 -9.81 -10.41 15.37
N LYS A 4 -10.12 -11.70 15.48
CA LYS A 4 -9.82 -12.74 14.51
C LYS A 4 -11.10 -13.09 13.77
N ASP A 5 -10.97 -13.36 12.48
CA ASP A 5 -12.05 -13.95 11.71
C ASP A 5 -12.27 -15.44 12.06
N SER A 6 -13.23 -16.07 11.37
CA SER A 6 -13.53 -17.50 11.51
C SER A 6 -12.36 -18.42 11.16
N GLU A 7 -11.30 -17.90 10.54
CA GLU A 7 -10.07 -18.61 10.18
C GLU A 7 -8.91 -18.32 11.15
N GLY A 8 -9.15 -17.52 12.19
CA GLY A 8 -8.15 -17.19 13.21
C GLY A 8 -7.20 -16.06 12.80
N LEU A 9 -7.43 -15.39 11.67
CA LEU A 9 -6.60 -14.32 11.15
C LEU A 9 -7.05 -12.96 11.68
N VAL A 10 -6.10 -12.13 12.11
CA VAL A 10 -6.41 -10.78 12.63
C VAL A 10 -6.80 -9.88 11.46
N LYS A 11 -8.08 -9.51 11.39
CA LYS A 11 -8.67 -8.72 10.29
C LYS A 11 -9.43 -7.48 10.78
N MET A 12 -9.33 -7.14 12.07
CA MET A 12 -10.06 -6.02 12.66
C MET A 12 -9.14 -5.09 13.43
N TYR A 13 -9.48 -3.81 13.39
CA TYR A 13 -8.90 -2.73 14.17
C TYR A 13 -9.74 -2.44 15.41
N SER A 14 -9.09 -1.97 16.47
CA SER A 14 -9.77 -1.48 17.67
C SER A 14 -9.10 -0.22 18.21
N MET A 15 -9.88 0.79 18.55
CA MET A 15 -9.43 1.96 19.29
C MET A 15 -10.07 1.98 20.67
N VAL A 16 -9.25 2.29 21.68
CA VAL A 16 -9.66 2.36 23.08
C VAL A 16 -9.15 3.67 23.65
N ASN A 17 -10.03 4.43 24.29
CA ASN A 17 -9.63 5.60 25.03
C ASN A 17 -9.05 5.17 26.40
N VAL A 18 -7.77 5.49 26.64
CA VAL A 18 -7.06 5.09 27.87
C VAL A 18 -7.51 5.87 29.11
N GLN A 19 -8.15 7.03 28.96
CA GLN A 19 -8.72 7.79 30.07
C GLN A 19 -10.16 7.36 30.37
N GLN A 20 -10.90 6.95 29.33
CA GLN A 20 -12.27 6.46 29.45
C GLN A 20 -12.42 5.10 28.77
N TYR A 21 -12.20 4.04 29.55
CA TYR A 21 -12.28 2.65 29.10
C TYR A 21 -13.65 2.20 28.56
N GLN A 22 -14.68 3.04 28.67
CA GLN A 22 -16.01 2.80 28.10
C GLN A 22 -16.06 3.11 26.60
N ILE A 23 -15.17 3.97 26.09
CA ILE A 23 -15.08 4.29 24.67
C ILE A 23 -14.16 3.25 24.01
N VAL A 24 -14.79 2.21 23.47
CA VAL A 24 -14.15 1.14 22.71
C VAL A 24 -14.88 0.99 21.40
N VAL A 25 -14.14 1.09 20.30
CA VAL A 25 -14.69 0.87 18.96
C VAL A 25 -13.85 -0.13 18.19
N THR A 26 -14.49 -0.85 17.28
CA THR A 26 -13.84 -1.82 16.39
C THR A 26 -14.28 -1.56 14.96
N GLY A 27 -13.38 -1.71 13.99
CA GLY A 27 -13.69 -1.56 12.57
C GLY A 27 -12.90 -2.55 11.72
N THR A 28 -13.40 -2.83 10.52
CA THR A 28 -12.70 -3.71 9.57
C THR A 28 -11.61 -2.98 8.79
N THR A 29 -11.77 -1.67 8.63
CA THR A 29 -10.77 -0.76 8.06
C THR A 29 -10.37 0.29 9.08
N LEU A 30 -9.18 0.85 8.91
CA LEU A 30 -8.67 1.89 9.80
C LEU A 30 -9.54 3.16 9.73
N ALA A 31 -10.01 3.52 8.53
CA ALA A 31 -10.88 4.68 8.33
C ALA A 31 -12.24 4.52 9.03
N GLU A 32 -12.87 3.33 8.92
CA GLU A 32 -14.12 3.00 9.61
C GLU A 32 -13.94 3.04 11.14
N CYS A 33 -12.86 2.42 11.64
CA CYS A 33 -12.57 2.41 13.07
C CYS A 33 -12.35 3.83 13.62
N LEU A 34 -11.69 4.69 12.83
CA LEU A 34 -11.46 6.07 13.20
C LEU A 34 -12.76 6.88 13.22
N GLN A 35 -13.61 6.76 12.21
CA GLN A 35 -14.92 7.42 12.20
C GLN A 35 -15.77 7.00 13.39
N ALA A 36 -15.87 5.69 13.66
CA ALA A 36 -16.57 5.17 14.82
C ALA A 36 -16.00 5.72 16.14
N TYR A 37 -14.67 5.84 16.24
CA TYR A 37 -14.02 6.40 17.42
C TYR A 37 -14.37 7.87 17.62
N LYS A 38 -14.38 8.65 16.53
CA LYS A 38 -14.79 10.06 16.55
C LYS A 38 -16.23 10.22 17.00
N ASP A 39 -17.14 9.41 16.48
CA ASP A 39 -18.55 9.49 16.82
C ASP A 39 -18.79 9.15 18.29
N GLU A 40 -18.19 8.06 18.78
CA GLU A 40 -18.35 7.63 20.17
C GLU A 40 -17.68 8.61 21.14
N THR A 41 -16.50 9.13 20.80
CA THR A 41 -15.83 10.17 21.57
C THR A 41 -16.63 11.47 21.61
N SER A 42 -17.20 11.88 20.48
CA SER A 42 -18.00 13.11 20.41
C SER A 42 -19.28 12.98 21.21
N LYS A 43 -19.89 11.80 21.24
CA LYS A 43 -21.10 11.50 22.01
C LYS A 43 -20.85 11.44 23.52
N GLU A 44 -19.77 10.80 23.94
CA GLU A 44 -19.46 10.58 25.37
C GLU A 44 -18.74 11.78 26.01
N LEU A 45 -17.85 12.46 25.28
CA LEU A 45 -17.04 13.57 25.79
C LEU A 45 -17.50 14.95 25.29
N GLY A 46 -18.36 15.03 24.27
CA GLY A 46 -18.77 16.31 23.68
C GLY A 46 -17.63 17.04 22.96
N VAL A 47 -16.54 16.33 22.63
CA VAL A 47 -15.34 16.88 21.98
C VAL A 47 -15.32 16.44 20.53
N ASP A 48 -15.30 17.41 19.62
CA ASP A 48 -15.13 17.14 18.19
C ASP A 48 -13.64 16.93 17.90
N LEU A 49 -13.29 15.70 17.54
CA LEU A 49 -11.92 15.35 17.17
C LEU A 49 -11.66 15.88 15.75
N ASN A 50 -10.70 16.80 15.59
CA ASN A 50 -10.25 17.23 14.27
C ASN A 50 -9.29 16.19 13.66
N ILE A 51 -9.85 15.03 13.31
CA ILE A 51 -9.14 13.96 12.61
C ILE A 51 -9.78 13.78 11.24
N ASP A 52 -8.99 13.92 10.18
CA ASP A 52 -9.44 13.69 8.81
C ASP A 52 -9.30 12.20 8.47
N ALA A 53 -10.41 11.47 8.55
CA ALA A 53 -10.45 10.03 8.29
C ALA A 53 -10.07 9.67 6.83
N ASN A 54 -10.09 10.64 5.91
CA ASN A 54 -9.73 10.44 4.50
C ASN A 54 -8.23 10.54 4.23
N GLN A 55 -7.44 10.99 5.20
CA GLN A 55 -5.98 11.10 5.12
C GLN A 55 -5.28 9.87 5.75
N VAL A 56 -6.05 8.88 6.21
CA VAL A 56 -5.52 7.73 6.93
C VAL A 56 -5.23 6.62 5.94
N GLU A 57 -3.94 6.43 5.62
CA GLU A 57 -3.48 5.31 4.80
C GLU A 57 -3.50 4.02 5.61
N ASP A 58 -4.45 3.14 5.28
CA ASP A 58 -4.53 1.79 5.81
C ASP A 58 -3.36 0.96 5.27
N ASN A 59 -2.25 0.92 6.02
CA ASN A 59 -1.06 0.14 5.67
C ASN A 59 -1.21 -1.36 5.98
N ILE A 60 -2.36 -1.80 6.52
CA ILE A 60 -2.67 -3.23 6.56
C ILE A 60 -3.29 -3.58 5.22
N SER A 61 -2.40 -4.01 4.33
CA SER A 61 -2.68 -4.75 3.11
C SER A 61 -3.73 -5.84 3.39
N ASN A 62 -5.00 -5.49 3.20
CA ASN A 62 -6.02 -6.49 2.92
C ASN A 62 -5.62 -7.10 1.57
N PRO A 63 -5.28 -8.41 1.49
CA PRO A 63 -4.73 -9.00 0.26
C PRO A 63 -5.70 -8.97 -0.93
N ASP A 64 -6.98 -8.64 -0.70
CA ASP A 64 -8.07 -8.82 -1.67
C ASP A 64 -8.70 -7.53 -2.22
N ASN A 65 -8.32 -6.33 -1.74
CA ASN A 65 -8.98 -5.08 -2.16
C ASN A 65 -8.07 -4.04 -2.83
N ASN A 66 -6.82 -4.39 -3.16
CA ASN A 66 -5.91 -3.53 -3.94
C ASN A 66 -6.05 -3.76 -5.45
N GLN A 67 -7.26 -3.97 -5.97
CA GLN A 67 -7.46 -4.20 -7.40
C GLN A 67 -7.91 -2.94 -8.16
N ASP A 68 -8.42 -1.90 -7.48
CA ASP A 68 -9.01 -0.73 -8.15
C ASP A 68 -8.06 0.43 -8.46
N LYS A 69 -6.76 0.35 -8.10
CA LYS A 69 -5.77 1.40 -8.44
C LYS A 69 -4.48 0.87 -9.08
N ASN A 70 -4.42 -0.43 -9.33
CA ASN A 70 -3.24 -1.08 -9.88
C ASN A 70 -3.41 -1.25 -11.39
N GLU A 71 -2.56 -0.59 -12.16
CA GLU A 71 -2.47 -0.78 -13.60
C GLU A 71 -1.38 -1.81 -13.92
N SER A 72 -1.49 -2.43 -15.09
CA SER A 72 -0.50 -3.38 -15.59
C SER A 72 -0.08 -2.94 -16.98
N VAL A 73 1.22 -2.88 -17.22
CA VAL A 73 1.78 -2.57 -18.54
C VAL A 73 2.74 -3.67 -18.95
N THR A 74 2.61 -4.12 -20.19
CA THR A 74 3.53 -5.08 -20.81
C THR A 74 4.30 -4.35 -21.90
N GLY A 75 5.60 -4.58 -21.96
CA GLY A 75 6.46 -3.97 -22.96
C GLY A 75 7.87 -4.52 -22.89
N LYS A 76 8.69 -4.10 -23.86
CA LYS A 76 10.11 -4.44 -23.90
C LYS A 76 10.93 -3.41 -23.15
N ILE A 77 11.95 -3.87 -22.44
CA ILE A 77 12.87 -3.00 -21.73
C ILE A 77 13.69 -2.18 -22.73
N ALA A 78 13.43 -0.88 -22.82
CA ALA A 78 14.17 0.07 -23.64
C ALA A 78 15.44 0.57 -22.93
N ASP A 79 15.37 0.78 -21.62
CA ASP A 79 16.52 1.15 -20.78
C ASP A 79 16.44 0.47 -19.42
N ILE A 80 17.59 0.06 -18.87
CA ILE A 80 17.70 -0.54 -17.54
C ILE A 80 18.89 0.07 -16.79
N ARG A 81 18.68 0.40 -15.52
CA ARG A 81 19.67 1.02 -14.62
C ARG A 81 19.52 0.43 -13.23
N SER A 82 20.59 0.52 -12.43
CA SER A 82 20.54 0.16 -11.02
C SER A 82 21.16 1.24 -10.16
N ALA A 83 20.67 1.39 -8.94
CA ALA A 83 21.24 2.27 -7.94
C ALA A 83 21.06 1.67 -6.53
N VAL A 84 22.01 1.96 -5.64
CA VAL A 84 21.91 1.58 -4.22
C VAL A 84 21.45 2.81 -3.44
N ILE A 85 20.28 2.72 -2.81
CA ILE A 85 19.67 3.80 -2.00
C ILE A 85 19.34 3.20 -0.64
N ASP A 86 19.86 3.82 0.43
CA ASP A 86 19.67 3.35 1.82
C ASP A 86 20.01 1.86 2.02
N GLY A 87 21.10 1.40 1.40
CA GLY A 87 21.54 -0.01 1.48
C GLY A 87 20.70 -0.99 0.67
N ASN A 88 19.67 -0.53 -0.05
CA ASN A 88 18.84 -1.36 -0.91
C ASN A 88 19.20 -1.15 -2.38
N THR A 89 19.35 -2.24 -3.12
CA THR A 89 19.56 -2.19 -4.57
C THR A 89 18.22 -2.05 -5.29
N TYR A 90 18.07 -0.97 -6.03
CA TYR A 90 16.92 -0.71 -6.89
C TYR A 90 17.30 -0.89 -8.34
N TYR A 91 16.39 -1.49 -9.10
CA TYR A 91 16.43 -1.56 -10.56
C TYR A 91 15.37 -0.63 -11.13
N TYR A 92 15.78 0.16 -12.11
CA TYR A 92 14.94 1.09 -12.85
C TYR A 92 14.88 0.62 -14.29
N PHE A 93 13.67 0.41 -14.80
CA PHE A 93 13.45 0.00 -16.18
C PHE A 93 12.47 0.95 -16.85
N LYS A 94 12.77 1.29 -18.11
CA LYS A 94 11.88 2.03 -18.99
C LYS A 94 11.37 1.07 -20.06
N LEU A 95 10.06 1.03 -20.25
CA LEU A 95 9.43 0.23 -21.30
C LEU A 95 9.33 1.03 -22.60
N ASP A 96 9.22 0.35 -23.73
CA ASP A 96 8.88 0.97 -25.02
C ASP A 96 7.42 1.42 -25.10
N THR A 97 6.53 0.75 -24.38
CA THR A 97 5.10 1.05 -24.30
C THR A 97 4.73 2.10 -23.25
N ALA A 98 5.68 2.55 -22.43
CA ALA A 98 5.43 3.49 -21.33
C ALA A 98 6.54 4.53 -21.18
N GLU A 99 6.17 5.79 -20.97
CA GLU A 99 7.15 6.87 -20.75
C GLU A 99 7.89 6.84 -19.40
N PRO A 100 7.24 6.58 -18.24
CA PRO A 100 7.89 6.66 -16.95
C PRO A 100 8.89 5.52 -16.73
N TYR A 101 9.83 5.75 -15.81
CA TYR A 101 10.65 4.69 -15.26
C TYR A 101 9.90 3.95 -14.16
N PHE A 102 10.03 2.64 -14.15
CA PHE A 102 9.50 1.81 -13.08
C PHE A 102 10.65 1.34 -12.19
N SER A 103 10.48 1.46 -10.88
CA SER A 103 11.50 1.05 -9.90
C SER A 103 11.07 -0.18 -9.11
N ILE A 104 11.94 -1.18 -9.00
CA ILE A 104 11.73 -2.34 -8.12
C ILE A 104 12.98 -2.61 -7.27
N ARG A 105 12.79 -3.09 -6.04
CA ARG A 105 13.88 -3.56 -5.19
C ARG A 105 14.31 -4.95 -5.63
N ALA A 106 15.61 -5.18 -5.71
CA ALA A 106 16.17 -6.51 -5.98
C ALA A 106 15.73 -7.56 -4.95
N SER A 107 15.52 -7.15 -3.70
CA SER A 107 15.01 -8.02 -2.63
C SER A 107 13.57 -8.48 -2.84
N SER A 108 12.78 -7.72 -3.60
CA SER A 108 11.38 -8.05 -3.91
C SER A 108 11.25 -8.85 -5.20
N PHE A 109 12.20 -8.68 -6.13
CA PHE A 109 12.24 -9.39 -7.40
C PHE A 109 13.70 -9.61 -7.81
N GLU A 110 14.25 -10.78 -7.46
CA GLU A 110 15.66 -11.11 -7.70
C GLU A 110 15.97 -11.27 -9.20
N GLU A 111 15.00 -11.73 -9.99
CA GLU A 111 15.12 -11.86 -11.44
C GLU A 111 15.36 -10.50 -12.14
N ALA A 112 15.12 -9.36 -11.46
CA ALA A 112 15.50 -8.04 -11.96
C ALA A 112 16.99 -7.96 -12.33
N VAL A 113 17.84 -8.73 -11.65
CA VAL A 113 19.30 -8.71 -11.83
C VAL A 113 19.73 -9.29 -13.17
N ILE A 114 18.94 -10.20 -13.75
CA ILE A 114 19.27 -10.91 -15.00
C ILE A 114 18.56 -10.31 -16.23
N LEU A 115 17.67 -9.34 -16.04
CA LEU A 115 16.97 -8.66 -17.13
C LEU A 115 17.92 -7.77 -17.95
N ASN A 116 17.68 -7.75 -19.26
CA ASN A 116 18.44 -6.95 -20.21
C ASN A 116 17.52 -6.11 -21.10
N LYS A 117 18.14 -5.14 -21.80
CA LYS A 117 17.42 -4.38 -22.83
C LYS A 117 16.90 -5.34 -23.92
N GLY A 118 15.62 -5.21 -24.24
CA GLY A 118 14.93 -6.06 -25.22
C GLY A 118 14.09 -7.19 -24.63
N ASP A 119 14.26 -7.49 -23.34
CA ASP A 119 13.41 -8.48 -22.65
C ASP A 119 11.99 -7.92 -22.48
N GLU A 120 11.00 -8.79 -22.65
CA GLU A 120 9.59 -8.45 -22.46
C GLU A 120 9.20 -8.71 -21.02
N ILE A 121 8.68 -7.69 -20.34
CA ILE A 121 8.23 -7.78 -18.96
C ILE A 121 6.84 -7.18 -18.80
N THR A 122 6.12 -7.67 -17.80
CA THR A 122 4.85 -7.13 -17.35
C THR A 122 4.99 -6.53 -15.97
N VAL A 123 4.71 -5.24 -15.86
CA VAL A 123 4.89 -4.46 -14.65
C VAL A 123 3.53 -4.09 -14.10
N LYS A 124 3.28 -4.43 -12.84
CA LYS A 124 2.12 -3.94 -12.09
C LYS A 124 2.54 -2.79 -11.20
N TYR A 125 1.79 -1.71 -11.23
CA TYR A 125 2.10 -0.49 -10.49
C TYR A 125 0.82 0.23 -10.07
N ALA A 126 0.91 1.04 -9.00
CA ALA A 126 -0.18 1.93 -8.63
C ALA A 126 -0.12 3.18 -9.51
N LYS A 127 -1.26 3.63 -10.04
CA LYS A 127 -1.33 4.83 -10.90
C LYS A 127 -0.78 6.05 -10.15
N ALA A 128 0.26 6.66 -10.70
CA ALA A 128 0.89 7.86 -10.16
C ALA A 128 1.35 8.77 -11.31
N ASP A 129 1.30 10.09 -11.09
CA ASP A 129 1.82 11.08 -12.02
C ASP A 129 3.24 11.48 -11.54
N ALA A 130 4.24 10.70 -11.99
CA ALA A 130 5.64 10.87 -11.62
C ALA A 130 6.56 10.27 -12.70
N ASP A 131 7.78 10.82 -12.82
CA ASP A 131 8.81 10.30 -13.73
C ASP A 131 9.31 8.90 -13.33
N ILE A 132 9.21 8.57 -12.04
CA ILE A 132 9.59 7.28 -11.47
C ILE A 132 8.42 6.73 -10.65
N ILE A 133 7.93 5.56 -11.04
CA ILE A 133 6.81 4.89 -10.41
C ILE A 133 7.30 3.59 -9.75
N ALA A 134 6.90 3.37 -8.50
CA ALA A 134 7.23 2.13 -7.80
C ALA A 134 6.42 0.94 -8.37
N ALA A 135 7.13 -0.08 -8.85
CA ALA A 135 6.52 -1.31 -9.29
C ALA A 135 6.15 -2.18 -8.08
N ILE A 136 4.92 -2.70 -8.09
CA ILE A 136 4.40 -3.64 -7.10
C ILE A 136 4.90 -5.06 -7.42
N SER A 137 4.89 -5.45 -8.69
CA SER A 137 5.41 -6.74 -9.15
C SER A 137 5.85 -6.66 -10.61
N VAL A 138 6.86 -7.45 -10.96
CA VAL A 138 7.32 -7.65 -12.35
C VAL A 138 7.21 -9.14 -12.68
N LYS A 139 6.83 -9.46 -13.91
CA LYS A 139 6.76 -10.81 -14.48
C LYS A 139 7.36 -10.86 -15.86
#